data_AF-A0A1M6MBQ0-F1
#
_entry.id   AF-A0A1M6MBQ0-F1
#
_cell.length_a   1.000
_cell.length_b   1.000
_cell.length_c   1.000
_cell.angle_alpha   90.00
_cell.angle_beta   90.00
_cell.angle_gamma   90.00
#
_symmetry.space_group_name_H-M   'P 1'
#
loop_
_entity.id
_entity.type
_entity.pdbx_description
1 polymer ?
#
loop_
_entity_poly.entity_id
_entity_poly.type
_entity_poly.pdbx_seq_one_letter_code
_entity_poly.pdbx_strand_id
1 'polypeptide(L)'
;MQLPMDQYGLEKERLLQEFNRIRTFSIDMAEIPVCAASVLAGQSLQQAWTKGDLTLLPVAIYRNNRFLLIALHKERLHPGDTLLVFGQLSSIQELKRLAAPTSAYG
;
A
#
# COMPACT_ATOMS: atom_id res chain seq x y z
N MET A 1 -11.76 -5.86 36.50
CA MET A 1 -12.51 -6.88 35.73
C MET A 1 -11.74 -7.16 34.45
N GLN A 2 -10.92 -8.20 34.43
CA GLN A 2 -10.32 -8.72 33.20
C GLN A 2 -11.40 -9.60 32.53
N LEU A 3 -11.72 -9.35 31.26
CA LEU A 3 -12.47 -10.32 30.46
C LEU A 3 -11.65 -11.62 30.40
N PRO A 4 -12.29 -12.80 30.51
CA PRO A 4 -11.57 -14.07 30.42
C PRO A 4 -10.97 -14.17 29.00
N MET A 5 -9.64 -14.20 28.96
CA MET A 5 -8.80 -14.07 27.75
C MET A 5 -8.92 -15.25 26.77
N ASP A 6 -9.69 -16.28 27.12
CA ASP A 6 -9.89 -17.52 26.39
C ASP A 6 -10.99 -17.40 25.32
N GLN A 7 -12.12 -16.74 25.63
CA GLN A 7 -13.23 -16.60 24.68
C GLN A 7 -12.90 -15.67 23.51
N TYR A 8 -12.18 -14.58 23.76
CA TYR A 8 -11.76 -13.64 22.71
C TYR A 8 -10.76 -14.28 21.73
N GLY A 9 -9.86 -15.13 22.23
CA GLY A 9 -8.91 -15.88 21.39
C GLY A 9 -9.62 -16.84 20.44
N LEU A 10 -10.55 -17.64 20.96
CA LEU A 10 -11.30 -18.63 20.19
C LEU A 10 -12.23 -17.99 19.14
N GLU A 11 -12.92 -16.90 19.50
CA GLU A 11 -13.78 -16.19 18.56
C GLU A 11 -12.95 -15.51 17.45
N LYS A 12 -11.80 -14.91 17.81
CA LYS A 12 -10.87 -14.34 16.85
C LYS A 12 -10.33 -15.39 15.87
N GLU A 13 -9.90 -16.54 16.36
CA GLU A 13 -9.39 -17.64 15.52
C GLU A 13 -10.47 -18.16 14.56
N ARG A 14 -11.70 -18.32 15.04
CA ARG A 14 -12.84 -18.71 14.21
C ARG A 14 -13.13 -17.68 13.12
N LEU A 15 -13.17 -16.39 13.47
CA LEU A 15 -13.39 -15.31 12.51
C LEU A 15 -12.28 -15.24 11.46
N LEU A 16 -11.03 -15.44 11.86
CA LEU A 16 -9.90 -15.49 10.93
C LEU A 16 -9.99 -16.69 9.98
N GLN A 17 -10.40 -17.86 10.47
CA GLN A 17 -10.62 -19.05 9.64
C GLN A 17 -11.78 -18.86 8.65
N GLU A 18 -12.90 -18.32 9.11
CA GLU A 18 -14.08 -18.02 8.27
C GLU A 18 -13.73 -17.01 7.17
N PHE A 19 -12.99 -15.94 7.52
CA PHE A 19 -12.53 -14.93 6.59
C PHE A 19 -11.57 -15.50 5.53
N ASN A 20 -10.59 -16.31 5.95
CA ASN A 20 -9.63 -16.95 5.05
C ASN A 20 -10.27 -18.04 4.17
N ARG A 21 -11.33 -18.72 4.66
CA ARG A 21 -12.08 -19.71 3.88
C ARG A 21 -12.84 -19.09 2.71
N ILE A 22 -13.33 -17.85 2.88
CA ILE A 22 -14.21 -17.19 1.91
C ILE A 22 -13.40 -16.37 0.89
N ARG A 23 -12.15 -15.97 1.20
CA ARG A 23 -11.33 -15.16 0.30
C ARG A 23 -9.85 -15.53 0.35
N THR A 24 -9.29 -15.91 -0.80
CA THR A 24 -7.83 -15.94 -1.02
C THR A 24 -7.33 -14.50 -1.13
N PHE A 25 -7.03 -13.86 -0.01
CA PHE A 25 -6.33 -12.59 -0.01
C PHE A 25 -4.83 -12.83 0.17
N SER A 26 -4.09 -12.76 -0.93
CA SER A 26 -2.63 -12.69 -0.87
C SER A 26 -2.22 -11.26 -0.53
N ILE A 27 -1.76 -11.05 0.69
CA ILE A 27 -1.15 -9.79 1.15
C ILE A 27 0.36 -9.91 0.96
N ASP A 28 0.98 -8.88 0.40
CA ASP A 28 2.41 -8.85 0.11
C ASP A 28 3.03 -7.47 0.40
N MET A 29 4.35 -7.42 0.41
CA MET A 29 5.14 -6.18 0.46
C MET A 29 5.80 -5.94 -0.89
N ALA A 30 5.76 -4.71 -1.38
CA ALA A 30 6.38 -4.36 -2.65
C ALA A 30 7.12 -3.02 -2.59
N GLU A 31 8.25 -2.99 -3.30
CA GLU A 31 8.97 -1.78 -3.67
C GLU A 31 8.53 -1.33 -5.06
N ILE A 32 8.07 -0.08 -5.18
CA ILE A 32 7.51 0.47 -6.41
C ILE A 32 8.22 1.80 -6.74
N PRO A 33 9.09 1.82 -7.76
CA PRO A 33 9.73 3.05 -8.20
C PRO A 33 8.73 3.98 -8.88
N VAL A 34 8.83 5.29 -8.62
CA VAL A 34 7.98 6.33 -9.21
C VAL A 34 8.66 6.90 -10.44
N CYS A 35 8.11 6.61 -11.63
CA CYS A 35 8.62 7.17 -12.88
C CYS A 35 8.27 8.66 -13.03
N ALA A 36 9.14 9.41 -13.72
CA ALA A 36 8.92 10.84 -13.99
C ALA A 36 7.65 11.12 -14.82
N ALA A 37 7.34 10.22 -15.77
CA ALA A 37 6.16 10.31 -16.63
C ALA A 37 4.91 9.59 -16.05
N SER A 38 4.95 9.23 -14.76
CA SER A 38 3.84 8.59 -14.07
C SER A 38 2.79 9.60 -13.64
N VAL A 39 1.56 9.13 -13.46
CA VAL A 39 0.48 9.97 -12.93
C VAL A 39 0.71 10.35 -11.46
N LEU A 40 1.58 9.62 -10.75
CA LEU A 40 1.89 9.85 -9.35
C LEU A 40 2.89 10.99 -9.13
N ALA A 41 3.75 11.27 -10.10
CA ALA A 41 4.80 12.27 -9.97
C ALA A 41 4.22 13.67 -9.66
N GLY A 42 4.73 14.32 -8.62
CA GLY A 42 4.31 15.64 -8.16
C GLY A 42 3.04 15.70 -7.31
N GLN A 43 2.29 14.59 -7.21
CA GLN A 43 1.10 14.50 -6.34
C GLN A 43 1.51 14.23 -4.89
N SER A 44 0.68 14.65 -3.93
CA SER A 44 0.83 14.14 -2.56
C SER A 44 0.42 12.68 -2.51
N LEU A 45 1.02 11.93 -1.59
CA LEU A 45 0.69 10.52 -1.39
C LEU A 45 -0.80 10.33 -1.06
N GLN A 46 -1.38 11.23 -0.25
CA GLN A 46 -2.83 11.23 0.01
C GLN A 46 -3.66 11.41 -1.28
N GLN A 47 -3.28 12.36 -2.15
CA GLN A 47 -4.01 12.59 -3.41
C GLN A 47 -3.92 11.38 -4.34
N ALA A 48 -2.74 10.77 -4.44
CA ALA A 48 -2.51 9.56 -5.20
C ALA A 48 -3.40 8.41 -4.72
N TRP A 49 -3.47 8.20 -3.40
CA TRP A 49 -4.28 7.14 -2.80
C TRP A 49 -5.77 7.35 -3.00
N THR A 50 -6.27 8.58 -2.80
CA THR A 50 -7.69 8.88 -2.98
C THR A 50 -8.11 8.77 -4.44
N LYS A 51 -7.28 9.19 -5.40
CA LYS A 51 -7.62 9.11 -6.83
C LYS A 51 -7.57 7.69 -7.38
N GLY A 52 -6.62 6.88 -6.91
CA GLY A 52 -6.45 5.50 -7.37
C GLY A 52 -7.30 4.47 -6.63
N ASP A 53 -8.14 4.91 -5.68
CA ASP A 53 -8.89 4.04 -4.75
C ASP A 53 -8.00 2.94 -4.12
N LEU A 54 -6.79 3.35 -3.71
CA LEU A 54 -5.74 2.43 -3.28
C LEU A 54 -5.98 2.00 -1.84
N THR A 55 -6.19 0.70 -1.64
CA THR A 55 -6.43 0.07 -0.32
C THR A 55 -5.16 -0.46 0.35
N LEU A 56 -3.99 -0.06 -0.14
CA LEU A 56 -2.69 -0.49 0.38
C LEU A 56 -2.13 0.48 1.42
N LEU A 57 -1.31 -0.03 2.34
CA LEU A 57 -0.65 0.75 3.37
C LEU A 57 0.70 1.26 2.86
N PRO A 58 0.94 2.58 2.82
CA PRO A 58 2.27 3.13 2.58
C PRO A 58 3.13 2.94 3.83
N VAL A 59 4.27 2.27 3.68
CA VAL A 59 5.20 1.95 4.78
C VAL A 59 6.36 2.95 4.83
N ALA A 60 6.94 3.25 3.68
CA ALA A 60 8.06 4.19 3.57
C ALA A 60 8.17 4.80 2.17
N ILE A 61 8.86 5.94 2.08
CA ILE A 61 9.37 6.49 0.82
C ILE A 61 10.89 6.45 0.91
N TYR A 62 11.54 5.72 0.00
CA TYR A 62 12.98 5.77 -0.18
C TYR A 62 13.34 6.86 -1.18
N ARG A 63 14.06 7.88 -0.72
CA ARG A 63 14.46 9.06 -1.50
C ARG A 63 15.87 9.46 -1.11
N ASN A 64 16.74 9.73 -2.08
CA ASN A 64 18.11 10.21 -1.85
C ASN A 64 18.88 9.39 -0.80
N ASN A 65 18.78 8.06 -0.92
CA ASN A 65 19.45 7.11 -0.02
C ASN A 65 19.00 7.15 1.45
N ARG A 66 17.75 7.58 1.70
CA ARG A 66 17.13 7.67 3.03
C ARG A 66 15.68 7.20 3.00
N PHE A 67 15.25 6.58 4.09
CA PHE A 67 13.84 6.24 4.31
C PHE A 67 13.12 7.37 5.03
N LEU A 68 12.06 7.88 4.40
CA LEU A 68 11.05 8.70 5.04
C LEU A 68 9.98 7.73 5.58
N LEU A 69 9.63 7.86 6.86
CA LEU A 69 8.69 6.96 7.56
C LEU A 69 7.54 7.72 8.24
N ILE A 70 7.67 9.05 8.40
CA ILE A 70 6.74 9.89 9.16
C ILE A 70 5.99 10.79 8.19
N ALA A 71 4.71 11.05 8.47
CA ALA A 71 3.87 11.98 7.72
C ALA A 71 3.78 11.70 6.20
N LEU A 72 3.96 10.43 5.80
CA LEU A 72 4.00 10.01 4.40
C LEU A 72 2.82 10.52 3.57
N HIS A 73 1.62 10.58 4.16
CA HIS A 73 0.42 11.07 3.49
C HIS A 73 0.54 12.54 2.99
N LYS A 74 1.35 13.37 3.66
CA LYS A 74 1.60 14.77 3.27
C LYS A 74 2.74 14.92 2.26
N GLU A 75 3.60 13.90 2.15
CA GLU A 75 4.75 13.94 1.27
C GLU A 75 4.31 13.98 -0.20
N ARG A 76 4.96 14.83 -0.97
CA ARG A 76 4.84 14.83 -2.43
C ARG A 76 5.75 13.77 -3.01
N LEU A 77 5.24 13.01 -3.97
CA LEU A 77 6.00 12.00 -4.68
C LEU A 77 6.89 12.65 -5.72
N HIS A 78 8.17 12.36 -5.68
CA HIS A 78 9.18 12.86 -6.60
C HIS A 78 9.59 11.75 -7.56
N PRO A 79 9.89 12.08 -8.83
CA PRO A 79 10.51 11.12 -9.73
C PRO A 79 11.78 10.51 -9.12
N GLY A 80 11.93 9.19 -9.22
CA GLY A 80 13.05 8.46 -8.63
C GLY A 80 12.86 8.03 -7.17
N ASP A 81 11.75 8.44 -6.53
CA ASP A 81 11.34 7.84 -5.27
C ASP A 81 11.03 6.35 -5.46
N THR A 82 11.26 5.56 -4.40
CA THR A 82 10.74 4.18 -4.32
C THR A 82 9.77 4.08 -3.15
N LEU A 83 8.55 3.67 -3.44
CA LEU A 83 7.50 3.46 -2.45
C LEU A 83 7.59 2.05 -1.91
N LEU A 84 7.69 1.91 -0.59
CA LEU A 84 7.50 0.65 0.09
C LEU A 84 6.05 0.57 0.57
N VAL A 85 5.33 -0.44 0.11
CA VAL A 85 3.90 -0.60 0.41
C VAL A 85 3.58 -2.02 0.84
N PHE A 86 2.52 -2.15 1.63
CA PHE A 86 1.99 -3.43 2.09
C PHE A 86 0.49 -3.51 1.78
N GLY A 87 0.04 -4.59 1.16
CA GLY A 87 -1.38 -4.72 0.81
C GLY A 87 -1.69 -5.91 -0.09
N GLN A 88 -2.93 -5.94 -0.58
CA GLN A 88 -3.36 -6.98 -1.52
C GLN A 88 -2.59 -6.89 -2.83
N LEU A 89 -2.29 -8.05 -3.42
CA LEU A 89 -1.56 -8.13 -4.68
C LEU A 89 -2.21 -7.31 -5.80
N SER A 90 -3.54 -7.29 -5.90
CA SER A 90 -4.30 -6.50 -6.86
C SER A 90 -4.04 -5.00 -6.70
N SER A 91 -4.08 -4.49 -5.48
CA SER A 91 -3.81 -3.07 -5.18
C SER A 91 -2.35 -2.71 -5.45
N ILE A 92 -1.41 -3.63 -5.18
CA ILE A 92 0.02 -3.48 -5.52
C ILE A 92 0.20 -3.39 -7.04
N GLN A 93 -0.47 -4.24 -7.81
CA GLN A 93 -0.43 -4.21 -9.27
C GLN A 93 -0.99 -2.90 -9.82
N GLU A 94 -2.10 -2.42 -9.26
CA GLU A 94 -2.69 -1.15 -9.65
C GLU A 94 -1.75 0.02 -9.35
N LEU A 95 -1.12 0.05 -8.16
CA LEU A 95 -0.13 1.07 -7.86
C LEU A 95 1.08 1.01 -8.81
N LYS A 96 1.56 -0.19 -9.18
CA LYS A 96 2.63 -0.34 -10.18
C LYS A 96 2.24 0.28 -11.52
N ARG A 97 0.99 0.09 -11.96
CA ARG A 97 0.45 0.69 -13.19
C ARG A 97 0.44 2.22 -13.12
N LEU A 98 0.00 2.79 -11.99
CA LEU A 98 -0.04 4.23 -11.78
C LEU A 98 1.36 4.86 -11.67
N ALA A 99 2.34 4.12 -11.13
CA ALA A 99 3.72 4.55 -10.97
C ALA A 99 4.57 4.40 -12.24
N ALA A 100 4.09 3.63 -13.22
CA ALA A 100 4.72 3.46 -14.52
C ALA A 100 4.46 4.67 -15.46
N PRO A 101 5.21 4.79 -16.57
CA PRO A 101 4.99 5.85 -17.56
C PRO A 101 3.59 5.74 -18.18
N THR A 102 2.88 6.87 -18.27
CA THR A 102 1.53 6.95 -18.88
C THR A 102 1.51 6.50 -20.35
N SER A 103 2.65 6.58 -21.06
CA SER A 103 2.79 6.20 -22.47
C SER A 103 2.91 4.68 -22.73
N ALA A 104 2.87 3.82 -21.71
CA ALA A 104 2.97 2.37 -21.89
C ALA A 104 1.67 1.71 -22.41
N TYR A 105 0.63 2.50 -22.67
CA TYR A 105 -0.64 2.06 -23.26
C TYR A 105 -1.02 2.99 -24.42
N GLY A 106 -0.30 2.83 -25.53
CA GLY A 106 -0.63 3.37 -26.85
C GLY A 106 -0.65 2.24 -27.86
#